data_AF-A0A7V4SKG7-F1
#
_entry.id   AF-A0A7V4SKG7-F1
#
_cell.length_a   1.000
_cell.length_b   1.000
_cell.length_c   1.000
_cell.angle_alpha   90.00
_cell.angle_beta   90.00
_cell.angle_gamma   90.00
#
_symmetry.space_group_name_H-M   'P 1'
#
loop_
_entity.id
_entity.type
_entity.pdbx_description
1 polymer ?
#
loop_
_entity_poly.entity_id
_entity_poly.type
_entity_poly.pdbx_seq_one_letter_code
_entity_poly.pdbx_strand_id
1 'polypeptide(L)'
;MAREPSTFGNDSRPFGEAVLWRPEANGRVVCDLCAHRCRILPGRSGVCRVRANRNGRLVSLVRDRLIAGHVDPIEKKPLFHFLPGTLSYSIATAGCNFRCRFCQNFTLSQAVRDGGEVPGEPVAPARVVEAALRSGCATLAYTYTEPTIFFETAEEVGLLARQRGLKNVFVTNGFLTPEAVERARAFLDAANVDLKGFDDGRYRKVCGASLKGVLTGLESLVRAGVWVEVTTLVVPGMNDSDGELRAVARYVADLGRHVPWHISRYHPDYLMDSGGPTPLATLERAWELGREAGLDHVYLGNVPGHPSEHTTCPKCGTIVLERLGFHAVPRALAGGRCAACGERIHGVFAA
;
A
#
# COMPACT_ATOMS: atom_id res chain seq x y z
N MET A 1 -24.51 25.68 -1.47
CA MET A 1 -23.88 25.66 -2.80
C MET A 1 -23.91 24.23 -3.30
N ALA A 2 -24.66 23.96 -4.37
CA ALA A 2 -24.71 22.64 -4.98
C ALA A 2 -23.31 22.29 -5.52
N ARG A 3 -22.76 21.15 -5.09
CA ARG A 3 -21.45 20.67 -5.56
C ARG A 3 -21.62 20.15 -6.98
N GLU A 4 -20.71 20.55 -7.86
CA GLU A 4 -20.68 20.09 -9.25
C GLU A 4 -20.63 18.56 -9.33
N PRO A 5 -21.36 17.94 -10.27
CA PRO A 5 -21.28 16.50 -10.49
C PRO A 5 -19.86 16.11 -10.93
N SER A 6 -19.40 14.95 -10.46
CA SER A 6 -18.15 14.33 -10.90
C SER A 6 -18.09 14.30 -12.43
N THR A 7 -17.11 14.97 -13.02
CA THR A 7 -16.94 15.09 -14.48
C THR A 7 -16.16 13.95 -15.12
N PHE A 8 -15.91 12.84 -14.40
CA PHE A 8 -15.10 11.73 -14.92
C PHE A 8 -15.91 10.45 -15.11
N GLY A 9 -16.01 10.06 -16.39
CA GLY A 9 -16.75 8.88 -16.84
C GLY A 9 -18.25 9.12 -16.86
N ASN A 10 -18.98 8.31 -17.63
CA ASN A 10 -20.45 8.31 -17.69
C ASN A 10 -21.07 7.76 -16.38
N ASP A 11 -20.58 8.24 -15.24
CA ASP A 11 -20.86 7.73 -13.92
C ASP A 11 -22.06 8.46 -13.31
N SER A 12 -23.26 8.03 -13.68
CA SER A 12 -24.53 8.61 -13.21
C SER A 12 -24.84 8.34 -11.73
N ARG A 13 -23.87 7.90 -10.93
CA ARG A 13 -24.05 7.55 -9.52
C ARG A 13 -24.20 8.80 -8.66
N PRO A 14 -25.14 8.82 -7.69
CA PRO A 14 -25.20 9.90 -6.70
C PRO A 14 -23.90 10.06 -5.93
N PHE A 15 -23.58 11.30 -5.58
CA PHE A 15 -22.40 11.61 -4.78
C PHE A 15 -22.38 10.80 -3.48
N GLY A 16 -21.25 10.13 -3.22
CA GLY A 16 -21.06 9.27 -2.06
C GLY A 16 -21.47 7.81 -2.25
N GLU A 17 -22.14 7.44 -3.35
CA GLU A 17 -22.36 6.02 -3.68
C GLU A 17 -21.03 5.32 -3.92
N ALA A 18 -20.90 4.14 -3.33
CA ALA A 18 -19.74 3.28 -3.43
C ALA A 18 -19.64 2.60 -4.79
N VAL A 19 -18.42 2.30 -5.21
CA VAL A 19 -18.13 1.36 -6.30
C VAL A 19 -18.12 -0.08 -5.80
N LEU A 20 -18.23 -1.03 -6.74
CA LEU A 20 -18.03 -2.47 -6.53
C LEU A 20 -18.86 -3.02 -5.36
N TRP A 21 -20.18 -3.03 -5.55
CA TRP A 21 -21.11 -3.66 -4.63
C TRP A 21 -22.35 -4.17 -5.37
N ARG A 22 -23.08 -5.07 -4.72
CA ARG A 22 -24.31 -5.68 -5.26
C ARG A 22 -25.44 -5.57 -4.24
N PRO A 23 -26.68 -5.27 -4.65
CA PRO A 23 -27.84 -5.39 -3.78
C PRO A 23 -28.15 -6.87 -3.49
N GLU A 24 -28.72 -7.13 -2.32
CA GLU A 24 -29.28 -8.42 -1.91
C GLU A 24 -30.67 -8.23 -1.26
N ALA A 25 -31.40 -9.33 -1.07
CA ALA A 25 -32.73 -9.32 -0.49
C ALA A 25 -32.79 -8.62 0.89
N ASN A 26 -33.92 -7.97 1.16
CA ASN A 26 -34.21 -7.21 2.39
C ASN A 26 -33.31 -5.98 2.57
N GLY A 27 -32.95 -5.32 1.46
CA GLY A 27 -32.13 -4.10 1.47
C GLY A 27 -30.67 -4.34 1.91
N ARG A 28 -30.20 -5.59 1.91
CA ARG A 28 -28.80 -5.91 2.16
C ARG A 28 -27.93 -5.50 0.98
N VAL A 29 -26.64 -5.28 1.24
CA VAL A 29 -25.65 -5.06 0.19
C VAL A 29 -24.42 -5.93 0.43
N VAL A 30 -23.76 -6.34 -0.65
CA VAL A 30 -22.45 -6.99 -0.61
C VAL A 30 -21.41 -6.04 -1.17
N CYS A 31 -20.39 -5.72 -0.36
CA CYS A 31 -19.25 -4.93 -0.80
C CYS A 31 -18.20 -5.86 -1.43
N ASP A 32 -17.87 -5.67 -2.70
CA ASP A 32 -16.92 -6.49 -3.46
C ASP A 32 -15.53 -5.86 -3.58
N LEU A 33 -15.26 -4.80 -2.80
CA LEU A 33 -14.04 -4.01 -2.93
C LEU A 33 -12.79 -4.67 -2.32
N CYS A 34 -12.97 -5.40 -1.21
CA CYS A 34 -11.88 -6.10 -0.53
C CYS A 34 -12.30 -7.54 -0.18
N ALA A 35 -11.32 -8.40 0.10
CA ALA A 35 -11.54 -9.83 0.30
C ALA A 35 -12.41 -10.19 1.53
N HIS A 36 -12.82 -9.23 2.35
CA HIS A 36 -13.87 -9.45 3.38
C HIS A 36 -15.24 -9.73 2.78
N ARG A 37 -15.52 -9.26 1.54
CA ARG A 37 -16.82 -9.42 0.86
C ARG A 37 -18.00 -9.12 1.80
N CYS A 38 -17.93 -8.00 2.54
CA CYS A 38 -18.87 -7.73 3.64
C CYS A 38 -20.31 -7.73 3.15
N ARG A 39 -21.17 -8.55 3.77
CA ARG A 39 -22.62 -8.46 3.66
C ARG A 39 -23.15 -7.50 4.73
N ILE A 40 -23.67 -6.35 4.32
CA ILE A 40 -23.98 -5.22 5.22
C ILE A 40 -25.51 -5.02 5.26
N LEU A 41 -26.08 -5.15 6.45
CA LEU A 41 -27.49 -4.89 6.74
C LEU A 41 -27.83 -3.39 6.59
N PRO A 42 -29.08 -3.03 6.26
CA PRO A 42 -29.54 -1.64 6.28
C PRO A 42 -29.13 -0.90 7.57
N GLY A 43 -28.61 0.32 7.43
CA GLY A 43 -28.20 1.16 8.57
C GLY A 43 -26.86 0.77 9.21
N ARG A 44 -26.23 -0.33 8.79
CA ARG A 44 -24.94 -0.80 9.34
C ARG A 44 -23.77 -0.42 8.43
N SER A 45 -22.56 -0.57 8.96
CA SER A 45 -21.30 -0.40 8.22
C SER A 45 -20.55 -1.72 8.10
N GLY A 46 -19.72 -1.83 7.06
CA GLY A 46 -18.77 -2.93 6.89
C GLY A 46 -17.67 -2.91 7.94
N VAL A 47 -16.77 -3.90 7.89
CA VAL A 47 -15.66 -4.07 8.84
C VAL A 47 -14.77 -2.83 8.92
N CYS A 48 -14.60 -2.09 7.81
CA CYS A 48 -13.79 -0.86 7.77
C CYS A 48 -14.44 0.36 8.43
N ARG A 49 -15.70 0.25 8.86
CA ARG A 49 -16.51 1.30 9.49
C ARG A 49 -16.86 2.51 8.63
N VAL A 50 -16.19 2.70 7.49
CA VAL A 50 -16.40 3.86 6.61
C VAL A 50 -17.16 3.57 5.32
N ARG A 51 -17.60 2.32 5.12
CA ARG A 51 -18.55 1.96 4.05
C ARG A 51 -19.85 1.47 4.67
N ALA A 52 -20.94 2.17 4.40
CA ALA A 52 -22.22 2.00 5.10
C ALA A 52 -23.36 1.69 4.13
N ASN A 53 -24.30 0.86 4.57
CA ASN A 53 -25.54 0.64 3.85
C ASN A 53 -26.56 1.72 4.27
N ARG A 54 -26.93 2.58 3.32
CA ARG A 54 -27.97 3.61 3.47
C ARG A 54 -29.11 3.27 2.51
N ASN A 55 -30.23 2.82 3.08
CA ASN A 55 -31.46 2.52 2.33
C ASN A 55 -31.25 1.53 1.16
N GLY A 56 -30.47 0.46 1.38
CA GLY A 56 -30.22 -0.56 0.36
C GLY A 56 -29.11 -0.20 -0.64
N ARG A 57 -28.38 0.89 -0.39
CA ARG A 57 -27.24 1.32 -1.21
C ARG A 57 -25.98 1.41 -0.39
N LEU A 58 -24.86 0.94 -0.93
CA LEU A 58 -23.57 1.11 -0.29
C LEU A 58 -23.05 2.53 -0.56
N VAL A 59 -22.63 3.23 0.49
CA VAL A 59 -22.03 4.56 0.40
C VAL A 59 -20.66 4.57 1.08
N SER A 60 -19.74 5.39 0.57
CA SER A 60 -18.48 5.70 1.22
C SER A 60 -18.65 6.96 2.08
N LEU A 61 -18.36 6.84 3.38
CA LEU A 61 -18.44 7.95 4.33
C LEU A 61 -17.20 8.86 4.28
N VAL A 62 -16.20 8.48 3.48
CA VAL A 62 -14.89 9.14 3.43
C VAL A 62 -14.48 9.62 2.03
N ARG A 63 -15.36 9.51 1.02
CA ARG A 63 -15.04 9.84 -0.38
C ARG A 63 -14.41 11.23 -0.59
N ASP A 64 -14.75 12.20 0.24
CA ASP A 64 -14.19 13.55 0.18
C ASP A 64 -13.49 13.97 1.47
N ARG A 65 -13.27 13.07 2.44
CA ARG A 65 -12.79 13.41 3.78
C ARG A 65 -11.32 13.00 3.96
N LEU A 66 -10.41 13.92 3.65
CA LEU A 66 -8.98 13.69 3.87
C LEU A 66 -8.59 14.03 5.31
N ILE A 67 -7.79 13.16 5.91
CA ILE A 67 -7.27 13.34 7.29
C ILE A 67 -5.77 13.59 7.32
N ALA A 68 -5.09 13.44 6.18
CA ALA A 68 -3.67 13.64 6.03
C ALA A 68 -3.34 14.10 4.61
N GLY A 69 -2.31 14.94 4.50
CA GLY A 69 -1.79 15.49 3.24
C GLY A 69 -0.35 15.93 3.44
N HIS A 70 0.62 15.12 3.01
CA HIS A 70 2.05 15.35 3.28
C HIS A 70 2.91 15.09 2.06
N VAL A 71 4.03 15.80 1.95
CA VAL A 71 5.07 15.49 0.96
C VAL A 71 6.08 14.57 1.63
N ASP A 72 6.25 13.37 1.09
CA ASP A 72 7.21 12.37 1.57
C ASP A 72 8.08 11.91 0.38
N PRO A 73 9.35 11.50 0.60
CA PRO A 73 10.13 10.80 -0.41
C PRO A 73 9.47 9.47 -0.80
N ILE A 74 9.64 9.02 -2.05
CA ILE A 74 9.09 7.74 -2.50
C ILE A 74 9.70 6.54 -1.74
N GLU A 75 10.92 6.69 -1.24
CA GLU A 75 11.62 5.75 -0.38
C GLU A 75 10.86 5.46 0.91
N LYS A 76 10.10 6.43 1.43
CA LYS A 76 9.26 6.25 2.62
C LYS A 76 8.00 5.42 2.32
N LYS A 77 7.65 5.18 1.05
CA LYS A 77 6.55 4.32 0.59
C LYS A 77 7.01 2.90 0.24
N PRO A 78 8.11 2.46 0.87
CA PRO A 78 9.08 1.46 0.36
C PRO A 78 8.93 1.09 -1.12
N LEU A 79 9.08 2.08 -2.01
CA LEU A 79 9.07 1.90 -3.46
C LEU A 79 10.45 2.26 -4.02
N PHE A 80 11.44 1.41 -3.74
CA PHE A 80 12.84 1.70 -4.08
C PHE A 80 13.10 1.57 -5.58
N HIS A 81 12.28 0.81 -6.29
CA HIS A 81 12.40 0.56 -7.72
C HIS A 81 11.30 1.25 -8.51
N PHE A 82 10.62 2.25 -7.94
CA PHE A 82 9.64 3.06 -8.63
C PHE A 82 9.90 4.55 -8.40
N LEU A 83 10.46 5.21 -9.42
CA LEU A 83 10.86 6.61 -9.44
C LEU A 83 11.75 7.03 -8.24
N PRO A 84 12.81 6.26 -7.91
CA PRO A 84 13.65 6.55 -6.74
C PRO A 84 14.23 7.97 -6.77
N GLY A 85 14.33 8.59 -5.59
CA GLY A 85 14.80 9.96 -5.39
C GLY A 85 13.74 11.04 -5.62
N THR A 86 12.51 10.67 -6.02
CA THR A 86 11.42 11.63 -6.23
C THR A 86 10.55 11.84 -5.00
N LEU A 87 9.77 12.93 -5.01
CA LEU A 87 8.78 13.24 -3.98
C LEU A 87 7.40 12.66 -4.33
N SER A 88 6.65 12.31 -3.29
CA SER A 88 5.30 11.77 -3.34
C SER A 88 4.34 12.59 -2.46
N TYR A 89 3.22 13.03 -3.04
CA TYR A 89 2.15 13.67 -2.27
C TYR A 89 1.24 12.59 -1.68
N SER A 90 1.28 12.46 -0.36
CA SER A 90 0.67 11.40 0.41
C SER A 90 -0.65 11.82 1.00
N ILE A 91 -1.71 11.06 0.75
CA ILE A 91 -3.05 11.31 1.29
C ILE A 91 -3.61 10.07 1.99
N ALA A 92 -4.54 10.30 2.91
CA ALA A 92 -5.30 9.26 3.58
C ALA A 92 -6.70 9.73 3.99
N THR A 93 -7.58 8.76 4.19
CA THR A 93 -8.85 8.93 4.89
C THR A 93 -8.87 8.06 6.15
N ALA A 94 -9.87 8.26 7.00
CA ALA A 94 -10.03 7.45 8.21
C ALA A 94 -10.53 6.03 7.92
N GLY A 95 -10.28 5.14 8.87
CA GLY A 95 -10.71 3.74 8.85
C GLY A 95 -9.68 2.81 8.22
N CYS A 96 -9.89 1.50 8.35
CA CYS A 96 -9.09 0.47 7.69
C CYS A 96 -9.87 -0.84 7.69
N ASN A 97 -9.71 -1.64 6.63
CA ASN A 97 -10.32 -2.97 6.55
C ASN A 97 -9.59 -4.02 7.42
N PHE A 98 -8.42 -3.69 7.98
CA PHE A 98 -7.69 -4.49 8.96
C PHE A 98 -7.83 -3.92 10.38
N ARG A 99 -7.47 -4.73 11.38
CA ARG A 99 -7.42 -4.38 12.81
C ARG A 99 -6.08 -4.83 13.43
N CYS A 100 -4.99 -4.53 12.72
CA CYS A 100 -3.62 -4.88 13.15
C CYS A 100 -3.36 -4.37 14.56
N ARG A 101 -3.04 -5.28 15.48
CA ARG A 101 -2.72 -4.93 16.88
C ARG A 101 -1.41 -4.16 17.04
N PHE A 102 -0.53 -4.19 16.04
CA PHE A 102 0.74 -3.46 15.98
C PHE A 102 0.67 -2.23 15.06
N CYS A 103 -0.53 -1.72 14.75
CA CYS A 103 -0.67 -0.64 13.76
C CYS A 103 -0.01 0.66 14.23
N GLN A 104 1.00 1.13 13.50
CA GLN A 104 1.72 2.37 13.79
C GLN A 104 0.90 3.63 13.45
N ASN A 105 -0.13 3.48 12.61
CA ASN A 105 -1.09 4.54 12.24
C ASN A 105 -2.47 4.29 12.89
N PHE A 106 -2.51 3.71 14.09
CA PHE A 106 -3.79 3.33 14.74
C PHE A 106 -4.72 4.52 14.99
N THR A 107 -4.15 5.71 15.27
CA THR A 107 -4.90 6.96 15.47
C THR A 107 -5.70 7.39 14.24
N LEU A 108 -5.28 7.00 13.03
CA LEU A 108 -5.97 7.29 11.78
C LEU A 108 -6.84 6.10 11.33
N SER A 109 -6.28 4.89 11.42
CA SER A 109 -6.89 3.67 10.87
C SER A 109 -7.96 3.04 11.77
N GLN A 110 -7.83 3.18 13.09
CA GLN A 110 -8.73 2.57 14.08
C GLN A 110 -9.66 3.58 14.77
N ALA A 111 -9.44 4.89 14.66
CA ALA A 111 -10.26 5.90 15.36
C ALA A 111 -11.78 5.71 15.22
N VAL A 112 -12.28 5.49 14.00
CA VAL A 112 -13.73 5.27 13.77
C VAL A 112 -14.21 3.94 14.37
N ARG A 113 -13.33 2.93 14.42
CA ARG A 113 -13.63 1.64 15.05
C ARG A 113 -13.70 1.77 16.56
N ASP A 114 -12.83 2.59 17.13
CA ASP A 114 -12.64 2.75 18.58
C ASP A 114 -13.62 3.78 19.18
N GLY A 115 -14.73 4.05 18.49
CA GLY A 115 -15.84 4.88 18.96
C GLY A 115 -15.82 6.33 18.46
N GLY A 116 -14.82 6.72 17.67
CA GLY A 116 -14.75 8.06 17.08
C GLY A 116 -15.75 8.28 15.93
N GLU A 117 -16.07 9.55 15.68
CA GLU A 117 -16.76 9.97 14.46
C GLU A 117 -15.86 9.79 13.23
N VAL A 118 -16.40 9.93 12.02
CA VAL A 118 -15.60 9.93 10.78
C VAL A 118 -14.94 11.31 10.61
N PRO A 119 -13.63 11.46 10.85
CA PRO A 119 -12.95 12.74 10.75
C PRO A 119 -12.56 13.05 9.30
N GLY A 120 -12.09 14.28 9.09
CA GLY A 120 -11.44 14.71 7.86
C GLY A 120 -12.10 15.93 7.22
N GLU A 121 -11.31 16.62 6.41
CA GLU A 121 -11.74 17.84 5.72
C GLU A 121 -12.26 17.51 4.32
N PRO A 122 -13.38 18.12 3.88
CA PRO A 122 -13.81 18.06 2.50
C PRO A 122 -12.74 18.59 1.54
N VAL A 123 -12.22 17.75 0.64
CA VAL A 123 -11.26 18.16 -0.39
C VAL A 123 -11.69 17.66 -1.76
N ALA A 124 -11.72 18.55 -2.75
CA ALA A 124 -12.00 18.20 -4.13
C ALA A 124 -10.78 17.48 -4.77
N PRO A 125 -10.98 16.43 -5.59
CA PRO A 125 -9.87 15.70 -6.22
C PRO A 125 -8.86 16.59 -6.96
N ALA A 126 -9.35 17.59 -7.72
CA ALA A 126 -8.49 18.54 -8.42
C ALA A 126 -7.55 19.32 -7.48
N ARG A 127 -8.01 19.67 -6.26
CA ARG A 127 -7.17 20.37 -5.27
C ARG A 127 -6.01 19.51 -4.78
N VAL A 128 -6.21 18.19 -4.69
CA VAL A 128 -5.16 17.23 -4.32
C VAL A 128 -4.09 17.17 -5.41
N VAL A 129 -4.52 17.03 -6.68
CA VAL A 129 -3.60 17.00 -7.83
C VAL A 129 -2.80 18.31 -7.94
N GLU A 130 -3.46 19.45 -7.80
CA GLU A 130 -2.78 20.75 -7.81
C GLU A 130 -1.80 20.92 -6.64
N ALA A 131 -2.09 20.36 -5.47
CA ALA A 131 -1.16 20.38 -4.35
C ALA A 131 0.08 19.51 -4.60
N ALA A 132 -0.08 18.35 -5.24
CA ALA A 132 1.03 17.48 -5.63
C ALA A 132 1.94 18.15 -6.67
N LEU A 133 1.35 18.76 -7.71
CA LEU A 133 2.10 19.48 -8.76
C LEU A 133 2.87 20.66 -8.18
N ARG A 134 2.23 21.51 -7.36
CA ARG A 134 2.90 22.66 -6.73
C ARG A 134 4.04 22.24 -5.80
N SER A 135 3.95 21.06 -5.21
CA SER A 135 4.99 20.50 -4.33
C SER A 135 6.15 19.83 -5.09
N GLY A 136 6.11 19.82 -6.43
CA GLY A 136 7.14 19.15 -7.24
C GLY A 136 7.14 17.62 -7.09
N CYS A 137 6.01 17.02 -6.69
CA CYS A 137 5.90 15.57 -6.57
C CYS A 137 5.82 14.91 -7.96
N ALA A 138 6.45 13.76 -8.11
CA ALA A 138 6.28 12.91 -9.29
C ALA A 138 5.11 11.94 -9.13
N THR A 139 4.71 11.67 -7.88
CA THR A 139 3.70 10.67 -7.55
C THR A 139 2.67 11.16 -6.53
N LEU A 140 1.49 10.56 -6.57
CA LEU A 140 0.46 10.61 -5.53
C LEU A 140 0.42 9.26 -4.81
N ALA A 141 0.64 9.27 -3.49
CA ALA A 141 0.58 8.10 -2.64
C ALA A 141 -0.71 8.05 -1.82
N TYR A 142 -1.41 6.92 -1.90
CA TYR A 142 -2.59 6.62 -1.11
C TYR A 142 -2.16 5.65 0.00
N THR A 143 -2.08 6.14 1.24
CA THR A 143 -1.26 5.53 2.30
C THR A 143 -1.80 5.83 3.71
N TYR A 144 -0.99 5.59 4.75
CA TYR A 144 -1.24 5.72 6.20
C TYR A 144 -2.35 4.81 6.77
N THR A 145 -3.46 4.66 6.06
CA THR A 145 -4.54 3.74 6.41
C THR A 145 -4.63 2.58 5.41
N GLU A 146 -5.70 2.48 4.62
CA GLU A 146 -5.82 1.48 3.57
C GLU A 146 -6.52 2.08 2.34
N PRO A 147 -5.81 2.27 1.20
CA PRO A 147 -6.40 2.90 0.01
C PRO A 147 -7.63 2.20 -0.55
N THR A 148 -7.74 0.87 -0.36
CA THR A 148 -8.91 0.11 -0.82
C THR A 148 -10.22 0.62 -0.24
N ILE A 149 -10.25 1.17 0.99
CA ILE A 149 -11.53 1.57 1.62
C ILE A 149 -12.02 2.95 1.14
N PHE A 150 -11.15 3.79 0.60
CA PHE A 150 -11.44 5.09 0.01
C PHE A 150 -11.21 5.12 -1.51
N PHE A 151 -11.50 3.99 -2.16
CA PHE A 151 -11.25 3.74 -3.58
C PHE A 151 -11.82 4.82 -4.50
N GLU A 152 -13.01 5.36 -4.20
CA GLU A 152 -13.62 6.45 -5.00
C GLU A 152 -12.71 7.68 -5.06
N THR A 153 -12.17 8.10 -3.92
CA THR A 153 -11.23 9.21 -3.83
C THR A 153 -9.95 8.90 -4.63
N ALA A 154 -9.44 7.68 -4.48
CA ALA A 154 -8.22 7.26 -5.15
C ALA A 154 -8.38 7.21 -6.67
N GLU A 155 -9.52 6.73 -7.15
CA GLU A 155 -9.85 6.66 -8.58
C GLU A 155 -10.02 8.06 -9.17
N GLU A 156 -10.82 8.93 -8.54
CA GLU A 156 -11.04 10.29 -9.04
C GLU A 156 -9.76 11.12 -9.08
N VAL A 157 -8.99 11.11 -7.98
CA VAL A 157 -7.70 11.80 -7.91
C VAL A 157 -6.72 11.16 -8.90
N GLY A 158 -6.67 9.84 -8.99
CA GLY A 158 -5.70 9.14 -9.81
C GLY A 158 -5.90 9.30 -11.30
N LEU A 159 -7.15 9.30 -11.77
CA LEU A 159 -7.48 9.58 -13.17
C LEU A 159 -7.08 11.01 -13.56
N LEU A 160 -7.36 11.98 -12.69
CA LEU A 160 -6.94 13.38 -12.87
C LEU A 160 -5.42 13.53 -12.85
N ALA A 161 -4.74 12.88 -11.91
CA ALA A 161 -3.29 12.91 -11.75
C ALA A 161 -2.56 12.48 -13.03
N ARG A 162 -3.04 11.40 -13.67
CA ARG A 162 -2.45 10.86 -14.89
C ARG A 162 -2.54 11.81 -16.07
N GLN A 163 -3.65 12.52 -16.20
CA GLN A 163 -3.82 13.56 -17.24
C GLN A 163 -2.80 14.70 -17.07
N ARG A 164 -2.21 14.82 -15.89
CA ARG A 164 -1.23 15.86 -15.52
C ARG A 164 0.18 15.29 -15.34
N GLY A 165 0.43 14.05 -15.77
CA GLY A 165 1.76 13.43 -15.76
C GLY A 165 2.21 12.85 -14.41
N LEU A 166 1.37 12.89 -13.38
CA LEU A 166 1.67 12.25 -12.09
C LEU A 166 1.38 10.75 -12.13
N LYS A 167 2.21 9.96 -11.44
CA LYS A 167 1.98 8.53 -11.20
C LYS A 167 1.20 8.30 -9.91
N ASN A 168 0.45 7.21 -9.83
CA ASN A 168 -0.31 6.84 -8.63
C ASN A 168 0.27 5.59 -7.97
N VAL A 169 0.43 5.64 -6.65
CA VAL A 169 1.00 4.53 -5.88
C VAL A 169 0.16 4.21 -4.66
N PHE A 170 -0.06 2.92 -4.40
CA PHE A 170 -0.71 2.44 -3.17
C PHE A 170 0.33 1.96 -2.17
N VAL A 171 0.18 2.34 -0.91
CA VAL A 171 0.80 1.62 0.21
C VAL A 171 -0.34 0.94 0.95
N THR A 172 -0.43 -0.38 0.78
CA THR A 172 -1.66 -1.14 1.05
C THR A 172 -1.37 -2.45 1.76
N ASN A 173 -2.35 -2.95 2.50
CA ASN A 173 -2.34 -4.33 3.00
C ASN A 173 -2.67 -5.38 1.92
N GLY A 174 -2.89 -4.96 0.67
CA GLY A 174 -3.06 -5.86 -0.48
C GLY A 174 -4.37 -6.64 -0.47
N PHE A 175 -5.33 -6.32 0.40
CA PHE A 175 -6.56 -7.08 0.56
C PHE A 175 -7.64 -6.75 -0.48
N LEU A 176 -7.24 -6.23 -1.64
CA LEU A 176 -8.09 -5.93 -2.78
C LEU A 176 -8.65 -7.22 -3.38
N THR A 177 -9.87 -7.16 -3.90
CA THR A 177 -10.41 -8.22 -4.76
C THR A 177 -9.84 -8.10 -6.19
N PRO A 178 -9.85 -9.18 -6.98
CA PRO A 178 -9.51 -9.11 -8.40
C PRO A 178 -10.32 -8.04 -9.16
N GLU A 179 -11.59 -7.87 -8.83
CA GLU A 179 -12.47 -6.85 -9.43
C GLU A 179 -12.02 -5.42 -9.07
N ALA A 180 -11.56 -5.21 -7.84
CA ALA A 180 -11.00 -3.92 -7.42
C ALA A 180 -9.67 -3.63 -8.12
N VAL A 181 -8.82 -4.64 -8.28
CA VAL A 181 -7.55 -4.48 -9.02
C VAL A 181 -7.82 -4.18 -10.49
N GLU A 182 -8.75 -4.90 -11.14
CA GLU A 182 -9.08 -4.65 -12.55
C GLU A 182 -9.57 -3.21 -12.76
N ARG A 183 -10.42 -2.69 -11.86
CA ARG A 183 -10.83 -1.29 -11.89
C ARG A 183 -9.66 -0.33 -11.64
N ALA A 184 -8.77 -0.66 -10.71
CA ALA A 184 -7.62 0.17 -10.36
C ALA A 184 -6.63 0.34 -11.52
N ARG A 185 -6.57 -0.59 -12.48
CA ARG A 185 -5.70 -0.50 -13.67
C ARG A 185 -5.84 0.80 -14.46
N ALA A 186 -7.02 1.43 -14.38
CA ALA A 186 -7.27 2.69 -15.04
C ALA A 186 -6.39 3.83 -14.49
N PHE A 187 -5.91 3.73 -13.24
CA PHE A 187 -5.16 4.79 -12.60
C PHE A 187 -3.90 4.39 -11.82
N LEU A 188 -3.83 3.18 -11.28
CA LEU A 188 -2.76 2.71 -10.38
C LEU A 188 -1.52 2.26 -11.16
N ASP A 189 -0.36 2.85 -10.85
CA ASP A 189 0.92 2.53 -11.51
C ASP A 189 1.80 1.60 -10.66
N ALA A 190 1.79 1.75 -9.33
CA ALA A 190 2.56 0.89 -8.42
C ALA A 190 1.84 0.61 -7.09
N ALA A 191 2.24 -0.45 -6.40
CA ALA A 191 1.80 -0.77 -5.06
C ALA A 191 2.96 -1.33 -4.22
N ASN A 192 3.18 -0.74 -3.06
CA ASN A 192 3.87 -1.41 -1.98
C ASN A 192 2.83 -2.17 -1.14
N VAL A 193 3.01 -3.48 -1.03
CA VAL A 193 2.04 -4.37 -0.38
C VAL A 193 2.61 -4.98 0.89
N ASP A 194 1.93 -4.75 2.01
CA ASP A 194 2.28 -5.34 3.30
C ASP A 194 1.90 -6.83 3.38
N LEU A 195 2.89 -7.72 3.24
CA LEU A 195 2.77 -9.13 3.60
C LEU A 195 3.22 -9.33 5.05
N LYS A 196 2.27 -9.23 5.97
CA LYS A 196 2.50 -9.15 7.43
C LYS A 196 2.91 -10.47 8.12
N GLY A 197 3.06 -11.56 7.37
CA GLY A 197 3.37 -12.90 7.88
C GLY A 197 2.80 -13.99 6.97
N PHE A 198 3.11 -15.25 7.25
CA PHE A 198 2.69 -16.40 6.44
C PHE A 198 1.88 -17.46 7.22
N ASP A 199 1.61 -17.22 8.50
CA ASP A 199 0.67 -18.01 9.32
C ASP A 199 -0.73 -17.37 9.30
N ASP A 200 -1.67 -18.00 8.59
CA ASP A 200 -3.05 -17.52 8.43
C ASP A 200 -3.85 -17.46 9.75
N GLY A 201 -3.52 -18.31 10.73
CA GLY A 201 -4.14 -18.29 12.06
C GLY A 201 -3.74 -17.03 12.84
N ARG A 202 -2.45 -16.72 12.88
CA ARG A 202 -1.90 -15.48 13.45
C ARG A 202 -2.37 -14.26 12.67
N TYR A 203 -2.43 -14.33 11.35
CA TYR A 203 -2.95 -13.26 10.50
C TYR A 203 -4.38 -12.88 10.88
N ARG A 204 -5.28 -13.86 11.03
CA ARG A 204 -6.66 -13.62 11.48
C ARG A 204 -6.72 -13.09 12.90
N LYS A 205 -5.92 -13.64 13.82
CA LYS A 205 -5.92 -13.24 15.23
C LYS A 205 -5.41 -11.81 15.44
N VAL A 206 -4.31 -11.45 14.76
CA VAL A 206 -3.58 -10.19 15.00
C VAL A 206 -4.01 -9.07 14.04
N CYS A 207 -4.26 -9.39 12.77
CA CYS A 207 -4.66 -8.41 11.75
C CYS A 207 -6.17 -8.40 11.46
N GLY A 208 -6.88 -9.47 11.82
CA GLY A 208 -8.31 -9.59 11.59
C GLY A 208 -8.73 -9.87 10.16
N ALA A 209 -7.80 -10.36 9.35
CA ALA A 209 -7.99 -10.70 7.94
C ALA A 209 -7.30 -12.04 7.63
N SER A 210 -7.69 -12.68 6.53
CA SER A 210 -7.07 -13.93 6.08
C SER A 210 -5.83 -13.66 5.22
N LEU A 211 -4.78 -14.45 5.35
CA LEU A 211 -3.61 -14.41 4.48
C LEU A 211 -4.00 -14.58 3.01
N LYS A 212 -4.89 -15.55 2.71
CA LYS A 212 -5.33 -15.86 1.34
C LYS A 212 -5.78 -14.63 0.54
N GLY A 213 -6.52 -13.71 1.17
CA GLY A 213 -6.99 -12.51 0.49
C GLY A 213 -5.88 -11.55 0.10
N VAL A 214 -4.79 -11.49 0.88
CA VAL A 214 -3.60 -10.69 0.55
C VAL A 214 -2.84 -11.33 -0.60
N LEU A 215 -2.66 -12.66 -0.57
CA LEU A 215 -1.98 -13.39 -1.65
C LEU A 215 -2.74 -13.25 -2.99
N THR A 216 -4.07 -13.39 -2.97
CA THR A 216 -4.91 -13.15 -4.15
C THR A 216 -4.79 -11.72 -4.68
N GLY A 217 -4.73 -10.72 -3.80
CA GLY A 217 -4.55 -9.32 -4.20
C GLY A 217 -3.17 -9.06 -4.81
N LEU A 218 -2.10 -9.60 -4.22
CA LEU A 218 -0.74 -9.56 -4.76
C LEU A 218 -0.65 -10.15 -6.16
N GLU A 219 -1.14 -11.37 -6.34
CA GLU A 219 -1.17 -12.05 -7.64
C GLU A 219 -2.00 -11.27 -8.68
N SER A 220 -3.09 -10.64 -8.25
CA SER A 220 -3.93 -9.81 -9.11
C SER A 220 -3.20 -8.55 -9.55
N LEU A 221 -2.51 -7.86 -8.65
CA LEU A 221 -1.72 -6.64 -8.95
C LEU A 221 -0.59 -6.94 -9.94
N VAL A 222 0.17 -8.02 -9.70
CA VAL A 222 1.23 -8.47 -10.61
C VAL A 222 0.67 -8.78 -12.00
N ARG A 223 -0.42 -9.56 -12.06
CA ARG A 223 -1.09 -9.92 -13.33
C ARG A 223 -1.64 -8.70 -14.08
N ALA A 224 -2.08 -7.68 -13.35
CA ALA A 224 -2.60 -6.44 -13.90
C ALA A 224 -1.51 -5.51 -14.47
N GLY A 225 -0.22 -5.84 -14.25
CA GLY A 225 0.92 -5.05 -14.72
C GLY A 225 1.23 -3.85 -13.82
N VAL A 226 0.70 -3.81 -12.60
CA VAL A 226 1.08 -2.83 -11.58
C VAL A 226 2.48 -3.16 -11.07
N TRP A 227 3.36 -2.17 -10.92
CA TRP A 227 4.66 -2.40 -10.29
C TRP A 227 4.46 -2.76 -8.81
N VAL A 228 4.96 -3.91 -8.36
CA VAL A 228 4.77 -4.38 -6.98
C VAL A 228 6.10 -4.47 -6.26
N GLU A 229 6.13 -3.93 -5.05
CA GLU A 229 7.15 -4.22 -4.04
C GLU A 229 6.46 -4.74 -2.78
N VAL A 230 7.10 -5.65 -2.05
CA VAL A 230 6.50 -6.30 -0.87
C VAL A 230 7.20 -5.83 0.38
N THR A 231 6.43 -5.47 1.42
CA THR A 231 6.97 -5.11 2.73
C THR A 231 6.49 -6.08 3.81
N THR A 232 7.40 -6.46 4.70
CA THR A 232 7.09 -7.23 5.91
C THR A 232 7.65 -6.47 7.11
N LEU A 233 6.76 -5.95 7.96
CA LEU A 233 7.12 -5.47 9.29
C LEU A 233 7.40 -6.68 10.18
N VAL A 234 8.65 -6.87 10.60
CA VAL A 234 9.03 -8.00 11.45
C VAL A 234 8.73 -7.64 12.89
N VAL A 235 7.74 -8.28 13.50
CA VAL A 235 7.25 -8.05 14.87
C VAL A 235 7.70 -9.21 15.76
N PRO A 236 8.47 -8.94 16.84
CA PRO A 236 8.99 -9.99 17.70
C PRO A 236 7.90 -10.88 18.31
N GLY A 237 8.12 -12.19 18.30
CA GLY A 237 7.17 -13.20 18.79
C GLY A 237 5.93 -13.41 17.91
N MET A 238 5.82 -12.73 16.76
CA MET A 238 4.71 -12.88 15.83
C MET A 238 5.13 -13.56 14.53
N ASN A 239 6.05 -12.94 13.79
CA ASN A 239 6.43 -13.33 12.42
C ASN A 239 7.96 -13.30 12.21
N ASP A 240 8.73 -13.35 13.30
CA ASP A 240 10.18 -13.21 13.36
C ASP A 240 10.94 -14.55 13.38
N SER A 241 10.24 -15.67 13.24
CA SER A 241 10.89 -16.99 13.16
C SER A 241 11.48 -17.24 11.78
N ASP A 242 12.58 -17.98 11.72
CA ASP A 242 13.19 -18.45 10.47
C ASP A 242 12.17 -19.14 9.53
N GLY A 243 11.24 -19.90 10.11
CA GLY A 243 10.19 -20.58 9.35
C GLY A 243 9.23 -19.62 8.65
N GLU A 244 8.72 -18.63 9.39
CA GLU A 244 7.85 -17.58 8.85
C GLU A 244 8.56 -16.73 7.80
N LEU A 245 9.75 -16.23 8.13
CA LEU A 245 10.53 -15.36 7.25
C LEU A 245 10.93 -16.07 5.95
N ARG A 246 11.30 -17.35 6.02
CA ARG A 246 11.60 -18.16 4.84
C ARG A 246 10.35 -18.41 3.98
N ALA A 247 9.19 -18.57 4.58
CA ALA A 247 7.94 -18.74 3.83
C ALA A 247 7.56 -17.46 3.09
N VAL A 248 7.68 -16.30 3.74
CA VAL A 248 7.52 -14.98 3.09
C VAL A 248 8.52 -14.81 1.95
N ALA A 249 9.81 -15.01 2.19
CA ALA A 249 10.87 -14.87 1.19
C ALA A 249 10.62 -15.73 -0.06
N ARG A 250 10.26 -17.01 0.14
CA ARG A 250 9.92 -17.93 -0.96
C ARG A 250 8.71 -17.45 -1.75
N TYR A 251 7.65 -17.02 -1.07
CA TYR A 251 6.46 -16.51 -1.75
C TYR A 251 6.77 -15.26 -2.60
N VAL A 252 7.57 -14.33 -2.08
CA VAL A 252 7.98 -13.16 -2.88
C VAL A 252 8.82 -13.58 -4.08
N ALA A 253 9.73 -14.56 -3.92
CA ALA A 253 10.50 -15.09 -5.04
C ALA A 253 9.62 -15.79 -6.10
N ASP A 254 8.54 -16.45 -5.68
CA ASP A 254 7.55 -17.08 -6.57
C ASP A 254 6.74 -16.03 -7.38
N LEU A 255 6.52 -14.83 -6.83
CA LEU A 255 5.98 -13.69 -7.61
C LEU A 255 6.98 -13.20 -8.67
N GLY A 256 8.27 -13.38 -8.40
CA GLY A 256 9.38 -13.13 -9.31
C GLY A 256 10.61 -12.66 -8.55
N ARG A 257 11.79 -13.16 -8.94
CA ARG A 257 13.08 -12.79 -8.33
C ARG A 257 13.37 -11.29 -8.30
N HIS A 258 12.79 -10.55 -9.24
CA HIS A 258 12.95 -9.11 -9.38
C HIS A 258 12.00 -8.29 -8.48
N VAL A 259 11.03 -8.91 -7.80
CA VAL A 259 10.11 -8.23 -6.88
C VAL A 259 10.88 -7.88 -5.61
N PRO A 260 11.10 -6.59 -5.31
CA PRO A 260 11.83 -6.19 -4.11
C PRO A 260 11.10 -6.61 -2.83
N TRP A 261 11.84 -7.15 -1.87
CA TRP A 261 11.34 -7.42 -0.53
C TRP A 261 11.95 -6.46 0.49
N HIS A 262 11.10 -5.73 1.20
CA HIS A 262 11.47 -4.81 2.25
C HIS A 262 11.15 -5.39 3.61
N ILE A 263 12.15 -5.49 4.46
CA ILE A 263 12.06 -6.00 5.82
C ILE A 263 12.11 -4.80 6.75
N SER A 264 10.97 -4.40 7.29
CA SER A 264 10.87 -3.21 8.12
C SER A 264 11.06 -3.55 9.59
N ARG A 265 11.91 -2.77 10.28
CA ARG A 265 12.07 -2.86 11.73
C ARG A 265 10.83 -2.35 12.46
N TYR A 266 10.29 -3.19 13.33
CA TYR A 266 9.21 -2.82 14.25
C TYR A 266 9.69 -1.92 15.37
N HIS A 267 8.81 -1.02 15.82
CA HIS A 267 8.84 -0.43 17.14
C HIS A 267 7.48 -0.61 17.82
N PRO A 268 7.43 -0.73 19.16
CA PRO A 268 6.18 -0.95 19.88
C PRO A 268 5.14 0.13 19.63
N ASP A 269 3.89 -0.27 19.33
CA ASP A 269 2.75 0.61 19.08
C ASP A 269 1.40 -0.08 19.39
N TYR A 270 0.37 0.76 19.58
CA TYR A 270 -1.03 0.38 19.71
C TYR A 270 -1.31 -0.67 20.80
N LEU A 271 -1.63 -1.92 20.43
CA LEU A 271 -1.99 -3.00 21.36
C LEU A 271 -0.87 -4.05 21.50
N MET A 272 0.30 -3.76 20.93
CA MET A 272 1.53 -4.54 21.03
C MET A 272 2.69 -3.64 21.47
N ASP A 273 2.40 -2.70 22.36
CA ASP A 273 3.30 -1.69 22.91
C ASP A 273 4.29 -2.23 23.96
N SER A 274 4.10 -3.48 24.41
CA SER A 274 5.04 -4.16 25.31
C SER A 274 6.22 -4.76 24.54
N GLY A 275 7.45 -4.40 24.89
CA GLY A 275 8.68 -4.97 24.33
C GLY A 275 9.64 -3.91 23.78
N GLY A 276 10.69 -4.37 23.09
CA GLY A 276 11.62 -3.50 22.36
C GLY A 276 11.39 -3.54 20.85
N PRO A 277 12.07 -2.66 20.08
CA PRO A 277 12.10 -2.78 18.63
C PRO A 277 12.73 -4.12 18.21
N THR A 278 12.45 -4.57 16.99
CA THR A 278 13.03 -5.81 16.48
C THR A 278 14.56 -5.75 16.51
N PRO A 279 15.25 -6.77 17.05
CA PRO A 279 16.70 -6.82 17.03
C PRO A 279 17.25 -6.76 15.59
N LEU A 280 18.37 -6.07 15.39
CA LEU A 280 18.98 -5.95 14.06
C LEU A 280 19.34 -7.33 13.49
N ALA A 281 19.88 -8.23 14.32
CA ALA A 281 20.22 -9.59 13.92
C ALA A 281 19.03 -10.38 13.33
N THR A 282 17.81 -10.13 13.81
CA THR A 282 16.59 -10.75 13.24
C THR A 282 16.31 -10.24 11.83
N LEU A 283 16.54 -8.94 11.59
CA LEU A 283 16.38 -8.34 10.26
C LEU A 283 17.46 -8.83 9.30
N GLU A 284 18.72 -8.84 9.73
CA GLU A 284 19.85 -9.40 8.97
C GLU A 284 19.59 -10.86 8.60
N ARG A 285 19.02 -11.64 9.54
CA ARG A 285 18.62 -13.01 9.26
C ARG A 285 17.52 -13.09 8.19
N ALA A 286 16.50 -12.25 8.25
CA ALA A 286 15.48 -12.16 7.20
C ALA A 286 16.10 -11.76 5.85
N TRP A 287 17.08 -10.86 5.84
CA TRP A 287 17.80 -10.42 4.64
C TRP A 287 18.57 -11.56 3.98
N GLU A 288 19.28 -12.37 4.77
CA GLU A 288 19.93 -13.60 4.30
C GLU A 288 18.92 -14.58 3.69
N LEU A 289 17.81 -14.85 4.37
CA LEU A 289 16.76 -15.76 3.89
C LEU A 289 16.15 -15.31 2.56
N GLY A 290 15.98 -13.99 2.38
CA GLY A 290 15.53 -13.42 1.11
C GLY A 290 16.51 -13.69 -0.03
N ARG A 291 17.82 -13.55 0.23
CA ARG A 291 18.88 -13.84 -0.74
C ARG A 291 18.99 -15.35 -1.03
N GLU A 292 18.88 -16.20 -0.01
CA GLU A 292 18.83 -17.66 -0.14
C GLU A 292 17.63 -18.11 -1.02
N ALA A 293 16.51 -17.39 -0.94
CA ALA A 293 15.35 -17.63 -1.80
C ALA A 293 15.55 -17.17 -3.26
N GLY A 294 16.65 -16.49 -3.58
CA GLY A 294 17.00 -16.05 -4.93
C GLY A 294 16.45 -14.68 -5.32
N LEU A 295 15.98 -13.88 -4.36
CA LEU A 295 15.58 -12.50 -4.62
C LEU A 295 16.79 -11.65 -5.03
N ASP A 296 16.61 -10.84 -6.08
CA ASP A 296 17.64 -9.94 -6.58
C ASP A 296 17.87 -8.75 -5.62
N HIS A 297 16.79 -8.32 -4.95
CA HIS A 297 16.82 -7.16 -4.06
C HIS A 297 16.04 -7.42 -2.75
N VAL A 298 16.74 -7.28 -1.63
CA VAL A 298 16.19 -7.37 -0.29
C VAL A 298 16.72 -6.21 0.55
N TYR A 299 15.81 -5.44 1.13
CA TYR A 299 16.10 -4.17 1.81
C TYR A 299 15.77 -4.25 3.29
N LEU A 300 16.65 -3.70 4.14
CA LEU A 300 16.31 -3.46 5.54
C LEU A 300 15.79 -2.03 5.69
N GLY A 301 14.55 -1.89 6.15
CA GLY A 301 13.91 -0.60 6.44
C GLY A 301 14.06 -0.22 7.90
N ASN A 302 14.11 1.10 8.18
CA ASN A 302 14.31 1.66 9.52
C ASN A 302 15.65 1.26 10.16
N VAL A 303 16.68 1.03 9.34
CA VAL A 303 18.07 0.75 9.76
C VAL A 303 19.01 1.64 8.92
N PRO A 304 19.04 2.97 9.17
CA PRO A 304 19.80 3.90 8.34
C PRO A 304 21.29 3.59 8.36
N GLY A 305 21.92 3.61 7.18
CA GLY A 305 23.34 3.32 6.98
C GLY A 305 23.68 1.84 6.81
N HIS A 306 22.67 0.95 6.82
CA HIS A 306 22.92 -0.47 6.55
C HIS A 306 23.22 -0.70 5.06
N PRO A 307 24.22 -1.52 4.68
CA PRO A 307 24.60 -1.72 3.28
C PRO A 307 23.48 -2.25 2.38
N SER A 308 22.48 -2.93 2.95
CA SER A 308 21.32 -3.40 2.19
C SER A 308 20.41 -2.28 1.68
N GLU A 309 20.53 -1.03 2.16
CA GLU A 309 19.76 0.10 1.63
C GLU A 309 20.10 0.38 0.16
N HIS A 310 21.31 0.08 -0.29
CA HIS A 310 21.75 0.33 -1.65
C HIS A 310 21.10 -0.63 -2.66
N THR A 311 20.70 -0.11 -3.82
CA THR A 311 20.36 -0.99 -4.95
C THR A 311 21.66 -1.39 -5.66
N THR A 312 21.95 -2.68 -5.67
CA THR A 312 23.12 -3.26 -6.34
C THR A 312 22.69 -4.03 -7.59
N CYS A 313 23.56 -4.11 -8.60
CA CYS A 313 23.31 -4.91 -9.79
C CYS A 313 23.33 -6.41 -9.43
N PRO A 314 22.27 -7.20 -9.73
CA PRO A 314 22.22 -8.61 -9.34
C PRO A 314 23.29 -9.47 -10.04
N LYS A 315 23.79 -9.03 -11.21
CA LYS A 315 24.85 -9.72 -11.96
C LYS A 315 26.27 -9.46 -11.46
N CYS A 316 26.65 -8.20 -11.22
CA CYS A 316 28.05 -7.84 -10.93
C CYS A 316 28.27 -7.17 -9.56
N GLY A 317 27.22 -6.96 -8.77
CA GLY A 317 27.30 -6.39 -7.43
C GLY A 317 27.54 -4.88 -7.36
N THR A 318 27.77 -4.20 -8.49
CA THR A 318 27.97 -2.75 -8.54
C THR A 318 26.78 -2.00 -7.94
N ILE A 319 27.02 -1.04 -7.06
CA ILE A 319 25.98 -0.14 -6.55
C ILE A 319 25.47 0.74 -7.69
N VAL A 320 24.20 0.57 -8.06
CA VAL A 320 23.56 1.35 -9.13
C VAL A 320 22.80 2.56 -8.56
N LEU A 321 22.22 2.41 -7.36
CA LEU A 321 21.66 3.50 -6.55
C LEU A 321 22.22 3.41 -5.14
N GLU A 322 22.90 4.46 -4.71
CA GLU A 322 23.31 4.62 -3.33
C GLU A 322 22.14 5.23 -2.54
N ARG A 323 21.96 4.76 -1.30
CA ARG A 323 20.91 5.25 -0.41
C ARG A 323 21.44 5.48 0.99
N LEU A 324 20.89 6.49 1.63
CA LEU A 324 21.02 6.72 3.07
C LEU A 324 19.64 7.15 3.59
N GLY A 325 18.95 6.24 4.27
CA GLY A 325 17.55 6.44 4.65
C GLY A 325 16.67 6.73 3.43
N PHE A 326 16.02 7.90 3.42
CA PHE A 326 15.08 8.28 2.35
C PHE A 326 15.70 9.07 1.20
N HIS A 327 17.03 9.19 1.17
CA HIS A 327 17.74 9.84 0.07
C HIS A 327 18.35 8.78 -0.84
N ALA A 328 18.14 8.93 -2.15
CA ALA A 328 18.67 8.04 -3.17
C ALA A 328 19.43 8.83 -4.23
N VAL A 329 20.63 8.37 -4.58
CA VAL A 329 21.51 9.01 -5.57
C VAL A 329 21.91 7.96 -6.61
N PRO A 330 21.58 8.16 -7.90
CA PRO A 330 22.10 7.33 -8.98
C PRO A 330 23.63 7.35 -9.02
N ARG A 331 24.25 6.17 -9.14
CA ARG A 331 25.71 6.03 -9.28
C ARG A 331 26.09 5.40 -10.61
N ALA A 332 25.60 4.19 -10.86
CA ALA A 332 25.90 3.40 -12.06
C ALA A 332 24.62 2.92 -12.76
N LEU A 333 23.58 3.74 -12.76
CA LEU A 333 22.30 3.47 -13.40
C LEU A 333 22.12 4.37 -14.62
N ALA A 334 21.99 3.78 -15.81
CA ALA A 334 21.73 4.49 -17.06
C ALA A 334 20.59 3.82 -17.82
N GLY A 335 19.48 4.53 -18.04
CA GLY A 335 18.32 4.00 -18.77
C GLY A 335 17.76 2.69 -18.20
N GLY A 336 17.76 2.54 -16.87
CA GLY A 336 17.33 1.29 -16.20
C GLY A 336 18.31 0.12 -16.34
N ARG A 337 19.57 0.37 -16.67
CA ARG A 337 20.62 -0.65 -16.78
C ARG A 337 21.84 -0.31 -15.93
N CYS A 338 22.54 -1.35 -15.49
CA CYS A 338 23.84 -1.22 -14.84
C CYS A 338 24.87 -0.69 -15.85
N ALA A 339 25.46 0.47 -15.58
CA ALA A 339 26.48 1.08 -16.44
C ALA A 339 27.79 0.25 -16.50
N ALA A 340 28.04 -0.62 -15.52
CA ALA A 340 29.25 -1.44 -15.47
C ALA A 340 29.17 -2.72 -16.31
N CYS A 341 28.00 -3.37 -16.41
CA CYS A 341 27.89 -4.68 -17.07
C CYS A 341 26.69 -4.83 -18.02
N GLY A 342 25.86 -3.80 -18.18
CA GLY A 342 24.70 -3.76 -19.08
C GLY A 342 23.46 -4.50 -18.58
N GLU A 343 23.53 -5.14 -17.41
CA GLU A 343 22.40 -5.87 -16.82
C GLU A 343 21.19 -4.97 -16.63
N ARG A 344 19.99 -5.50 -16.90
CA ARG A 344 18.77 -4.75 -16.68
C ARG A 344 18.51 -4.67 -15.17
N ILE A 345 18.32 -3.47 -14.66
CA ILE A 345 17.81 -3.28 -13.30
C ILE A 345 16.30 -3.19 -13.42
N HIS A 346 15.60 -4.11 -12.77
CA HIS A 346 14.14 -4.12 -12.80
C HIS A 346 13.60 -2.94 -11.98
N GLY A 347 12.64 -2.20 -12.54
CA GLY A 347 12.07 -1.02 -11.92
C GLY A 347 11.55 -0.01 -12.94
N VAL A 348 10.93 1.04 -12.43
CA VAL A 348 10.53 2.24 -13.17
C VAL A 348 11.45 3.36 -12.72
N PHE A 349 12.28 3.87 -13.61
CA PHE A 349 13.24 4.93 -13.30
C PHE A 349 12.87 6.20 -14.05
N ALA A 350 13.19 7.36 -13.48
CA ALA A 350 13.11 8.62 -14.22
C ALA A 350 14.04 8.55 -15.44
N ALA A 351 13.63 9.21 -16.52
CA ALA A 351 14.37 9.24 -17.78
C ALA A 351 15.71 9.97 -17.66
#